data_AF-A0A925BPY6-F1
#
_entry.id   AF-A0A925BPY6-F1
#
_cell.length_a   1.000
_cell.length_b   1.000
_cell.length_c   1.000
_cell.angle_alpha   90.00
_cell.angle_beta   90.00
_cell.angle_gamma   90.00
#
_symmetry.space_group_name_H-M   'P 1'
#
loop_
_entity.id
_entity.type
_entity.pdbx_description
1 polymer ?
#
loop_
_entity_poly.entity_id
_entity_poly.type
_entity_poly.pdbx_seq_one_letter_code
_entity_poly.pdbx_strand_id
1 'polypeptide(L)' 'MIDPTRQEILRLLEQLSELKPEVRFGQLIANMAFLAAGPWNETLWDLEDDELHQAISQHLSDLSRTQPQIAEVG' A
#
# COMPACT_ATOMS: atom_id res chain seq x y z
N MET A 1 22.30 -1.87 -8.43
CA MET A 1 21.18 -2.84 -8.38
C MET A 1 20.21 -2.32 -7.35
N ILE A 2 18.90 -2.35 -7.62
CA ILE A 2 17.90 -1.92 -6.63
C ILE A 2 17.83 -2.99 -5.54
N ASP A 3 17.65 -2.57 -4.30
CA ASP A 3 17.41 -3.48 -3.18
C ASP A 3 16.13 -4.32 -3.42
N PRO A 4 16.12 -5.64 -3.16
CA PRO A 4 14.96 -6.48 -3.42
C PRO A 4 13.68 -6.03 -2.70
N THR A 5 13.77 -5.56 -1.45
CA THR A 5 12.61 -5.06 -0.70
C THR A 5 12.07 -3.79 -1.35
N ARG A 6 12.96 -2.86 -1.71
CA ARG A 6 12.57 -1.66 -2.47
C ARG A 6 11.88 -1.99 -3.79
N GLN A 7 12.38 -2.98 -4.52
CA GLN A 7 11.78 -3.40 -5.78
C GLN A 7 10.36 -3.95 -5.57
N GLU A 8 10.15 -4.72 -4.50
CA GLU A 8 8.84 -5.26 -4.18
C GLU A 8 7.85 -4.17 -3.72
N ILE A 9 8.30 -3.20 -2.92
CA ILE A 9 7.49 -2.03 -2.54
C ILE A 9 6.99 -1.29 -3.80
N LEU A 10 7.88 -1.03 -4.77
CA LEU A 10 7.49 -0.36 -6.02
C LEU A 10 6.44 -1.16 -6.80
N ARG A 11 6.58 -2.48 -6.87
CA ARG A 11 5.61 -3.39 -7.53
C ARG A 11 4.25 -3.38 -6.82
N LEU A 12 4.23 -3.32 -5.50
CA LEU A 12 2.98 -3.28 -4.73
C LEU A 12 2.30 -1.90 -4.83
N LEU A 13 3.07 -0.81 -4.85
CA LEU A 13 2.55 0.54 -5.08
C LEU A 13 1.92 0.71 -6.46
N GLU A 14 2.49 0.07 -7.48
CA GLU A 14 1.90 -0.01 -8.82
C GLU A 14 0.51 -0.69 -8.76
N GLN A 15 0.42 -1.88 -8.17
CA GLN A 15 -0.86 -2.60 -8.00
C GLN A 15 -1.89 -1.78 -7.22
N LEU A 16 -1.49 -1.10 -6.14
CA LEU A 16 -2.42 -0.23 -5.41
C LEU A 16 -2.89 0.95 -6.26
N SER A 17 -2.02 1.51 -7.08
CA SER A 17 -2.38 2.61 -7.99
C SER A 17 -3.38 2.15 -9.06
N GLU A 18 -3.27 0.92 -9.54
CA GLU A 18 -4.24 0.31 -10.46
C GLU A 18 -5.59 0.01 -9.79
N LEU A 19 -5.58 -0.45 -8.53
CA LEU A 19 -6.80 -0.75 -7.77
C LEU A 19 -7.54 0.50 -7.28
N LYS A 20 -6.81 1.61 -7.07
CA LYS A 20 -7.32 2.86 -6.51
C LYS A 20 -6.89 4.08 -7.34
N PRO A 21 -7.23 4.14 -8.64
CA PRO A 21 -6.80 5.22 -9.53
C PRO A 21 -7.36 6.59 -9.14
N GLU A 22 -8.41 6.64 -8.30
CA GLU A 22 -8.97 7.86 -7.74
C GLU A 22 -8.09 8.50 -6.67
N VAL A 23 -7.18 7.73 -6.06
CA VAL A 23 -6.28 8.21 -4.99
C VAL A 23 -5.03 8.79 -5.64
N ARG A 24 -4.77 10.09 -5.40
CA ARG A 24 -3.54 10.73 -5.87
C ARG A 24 -2.32 10.04 -5.28
N PHE A 25 -1.26 9.86 -6.07
CA PHE A 25 -0.07 9.11 -5.66
C PHE A 25 0.55 9.59 -4.32
N GLY A 26 0.73 10.90 -4.13
CA GLY A 26 1.26 11.42 -2.85
C GLY A 26 0.35 11.11 -1.64
N GLN A 27 -0.96 11.05 -1.84
CA GLN A 27 -1.91 10.67 -0.79
C GLN A 27 -1.84 9.17 -0.50
N LEU A 28 -1.65 8.35 -1.53
CA LEU A 28 -1.42 6.91 -1.38
C LEU A 28 -0.18 6.64 -0.51
N ILE A 29 0.94 7.31 -0.79
CA ILE A 29 2.17 7.20 0.02
C ILE A 29 1.92 7.62 1.47
N ALA A 30 1.27 8.77 1.70
CA ALA A 30 0.95 9.24 3.04
C ALA A 30 0.06 8.25 3.82
N ASN A 31 -0.93 7.63 3.15
CA ASN A 31 -1.78 6.62 3.76
C ASN A 31 -0.97 5.37 4.14
N MET A 32 -0.06 4.91 3.29
CA MET A 32 0.74 3.71 3.59
C MET A 32 1.70 3.95 4.76
N ALA A 33 2.32 5.14 4.81
CA ALA A 33 3.16 5.55 5.94
C ALA A 33 2.36 5.62 7.25
N PHE A 34 1.15 6.17 7.19
CA PHE A 34 0.24 6.21 8.33
C PHE A 34 -0.15 4.81 8.80
N LEU A 35 -0.41 3.87 7.88
CA LEU A 35 -0.72 2.48 8.24
C LEU A 35 0.46 1.75 8.86
N ALA A 36 1.68 2.03 8.40
CA ALA A 36 2.88 1.37 8.90
C ALA A 36 3.29 1.88 10.30
N ALA A 37 3.29 3.19 10.51
CA ALA A 37 3.92 3.81 11.68
C ALA A 37 2.96 4.66 12.54
N GLY A 38 1.68 4.78 12.17
CA GLY A 38 0.67 5.50 12.94
C GLY A 38 0.75 7.04 12.83
N PRO A 39 -0.01 7.77 13.68
CA PRO A 39 -0.34 9.19 13.49
C PRO A 39 0.73 10.24 13.87
N TRP A 40 2.02 9.90 13.93
CA TRP A 40 3.06 10.83 14.44
C TRP A 40 3.91 11.47 13.33
N ASN A 41 4.42 12.69 13.58
CA ASN A 41 4.89 13.63 12.54
C ASN A 41 6.30 13.34 11.97
N GLU A 42 7.04 12.39 12.57
CA GLU A 42 8.44 12.09 12.22
C GLU A 42 8.59 10.73 11.51
N THR A 43 7.55 9.91 11.52
CA THR A 43 7.64 8.48 11.19
C THR A 43 7.89 8.17 9.73
N LEU A 44 7.61 9.05 8.76
CA LEU A 44 7.91 8.74 7.36
C LEU A 44 9.42 8.74 7.06
N TRP A 45 10.20 9.58 7.75
CA TRP A 45 11.65 9.66 7.54
C TRP A 45 12.39 8.48 8.15
N ASP A 46 11.86 7.95 9.26
CA ASP A 46 12.40 6.81 9.99
C ASP A 46 11.70 5.49 9.62
N LEU A 47 10.78 5.51 8.65
CA LEU A 47 10.05 4.31 8.23
C LEU A 47 10.98 3.37 7.47
N GLU A 48 11.20 2.18 8.02
CA GLU A 48 12.03 1.18 7.38
C GLU A 48 11.30 0.54 6.19
N ASP A 49 12.05 0.14 5.16
CA ASP A 49 11.50 -0.46 3.94
C ASP A 49 10.67 -1.74 4.27
N ASP A 50 11.09 -2.55 5.25
CA ASP A 50 10.36 -3.75 5.67
C ASP A 50 9.00 -3.43 6.34
N GLU A 51 8.93 -2.36 7.13
CA GLU A 51 7.69 -1.90 7.77
C GLU A 51 6.69 -1.39 6.73
N LEU A 52 7.19 -0.62 5.76
CA LEU A 52 6.39 -0.14 4.63
C LEU A 52 5.90 -1.31 3.77
N HIS A 53 6.77 -2.28 3.47
CA HIS A 53 6.40 -3.48 2.71
C HIS A 53 5.30 -4.29 3.41
N GLN A 54 5.39 -4.48 4.72
CA GLN A 54 4.38 -5.17 5.51
C GLN A 54 3.03 -4.44 5.46
N ALA A 55 3.02 -3.12 5.65
CA ALA A 55 1.81 -2.32 5.64
C ALA A 55 1.09 -2.35 4.27
N ILE A 56 1.84 -2.20 3.18
CA ILE A 56 1.29 -2.27 1.82
C ILE A 56 0.71 -3.66 1.53
N SER A 57 1.44 -4.72 1.89
CA SER A 57 1.01 -6.10 1.69
C SER A 57 -0.28 -6.42 2.45
N GLN A 58 -0.37 -5.95 3.70
CA GLN A 58 -1.57 -6.09 4.51
C GLN A 58 -2.75 -5.31 3.91
N HIS A 59 -2.53 -4.07 3.47
CA HIS A 59 -3.58 -3.26 2.87
C HIS A 59 -4.15 -3.90 1.59
N LEU A 60 -3.30 -4.43 0.71
CA LEU A 60 -3.73 -5.19 -0.48
C LEU A 60 -4.53 -6.45 -0.11
N SER A 61 -4.09 -7.16 0.94
CA SER A 61 -4.80 -8.34 1.44
C SER A 61 -6.19 -7.98 1.98
N ASP A 62 -6.34 -6.83 2.62
CA ASP A 62 -7.64 -6.37 3.13
C ASP A 62 -8.56 -5.88 2.01
N LEU A 63 -8.02 -5.23 0.98
CA LEU A 63 -8.78 -4.83 -0.21
C LEU A 63 -9.32 -6.05 -0.98
N SER A 64 -8.50 -7.10 -1.14
CA SER A 64 -8.93 -8.32 -1.82
C SER A 64 -9.99 -9.11 -1.05
N ARG A 65 -10.00 -9.04 0.29
CA ARG A 65 -11.09 -9.59 1.12
C ARG A 65 -12.38 -8.79 1.05
N THR A 66 -12.28 -7.49 0.76
CA THR A 66 -13.42 -6.56 0.80
C THR A 66 -14.11 -6.41 -0.55
N GLN A 67 -13.55 -6.90 -1.65
CA GLN A 67 -14.28 -7.01 -2.92
C GLN A 67 -15.40 -8.04 -2.76
N PRO A 68 -16.70 -7.63 -2.78
CA PRO A 68 -17.76 -8.61 -2.90
C PRO A 68 -17.56 -9.32 -4.24
N GLN A 69 -17.63 -10.65 -4.22
CA GLN A 69 -17.96 -11.42 -5.42
C GLN A 69 -19.33 -10.93 -5.87
N ILE A 70 -19.37 -9.91 -6.74
CA ILE A 70 -20.57 -9.59 -7.50
C ILE A 70 -20.61 -10.68 -8.58
N ALA A 71 -21.03 -11.87 -8.15
CA ALA A 71 -21.45 -12.92 -9.02
C ALA A 71 -22.57 -12.36 -9.89
N GLU A 72 -22.37 -12.47 -11.20
CA GLU A 72 -23.37 -12.22 -12.22
C GLU A 72 -24.71 -12.83 -11.80
N VAL A 73 -25.75 -12.00 -11.71
CA VAL A 73 -27.12 -12.45 -11.82
C VAL A 73 -27.73 -11.66 -12.98
N GLY A 74 -27.48 -12.19 -14.18
CA GLY A 74 -28.27 -11.93 -15.38
C GLY A 74 -29.23 -13.09 -15.61
#